data_AF-A0A5Q2WXU7-F1
#
_entry.id   AF-A0A5Q2WXU7-F1
#
_cell.length_a   1.000
_cell.length_b   1.000
_cell.length_c   1.000
_cell.angle_alpha   90.00
_cell.angle_beta   90.00
_cell.angle_gamma   90.00
#
_symmetry.space_group_name_H-M   'P 1'
#
loop_
_entity.id
_entity.type
_entity.pdbx_description
1 polymer ?
#
loop_
_entity_poly.entity_id
_entity_poly.type
_entity_poly.pdbx_seq_one_letter_code
_entity_poly.pdbx_strand_id
1 'polypeptide(L)'
;IMKLAKEAGVEVIVESSHTLYDLDKIIELNGNSPPLTYKRFQAIVSRMELPRRPVPSITRQQMEKCRAEIKSTHDDTYGVPSLEELGFPRDNPGAAVWPGGETEALARLDRHLERK
;
A
#
# COMPACT_ATOMS: atom_id res chain seq x y z
N ILE A 1 6.22 -12.36 11.49
CA ILE A 1 5.33 -13.19 10.65
C ILE A 1 6.08 -14.21 9.79
N MET A 2 7.11 -13.83 9.02
CA MET A 2 7.85 -14.78 8.15
C MET A 2 8.33 -16.06 8.86
N LYS A 3 8.88 -15.95 10.08
CA LYS A 3 9.29 -17.10 10.90
C LYS A 3 8.11 -18.04 11.21
N LEU A 4 7.00 -17.49 11.69
CA LEU A 4 5.80 -18.25 12.04
C LEU A 4 5.18 -18.93 10.80
N ALA A 5 5.13 -18.24 9.67
CA ALA A 5 4.63 -18.81 8.42
C ALA A 5 5.48 -20.01 7.97
N LYS A 6 6.82 -19.88 8.04
CA LYS A 6 7.74 -20.98 7.75
C LYS A 6 7.53 -22.17 8.68
N GLU A 7 7.39 -21.92 9.99
CA GLU A 7 7.12 -22.97 11.00
C GLU A 7 5.79 -23.69 10.74
N ALA A 8 4.79 -22.98 10.20
CA ALA A 8 3.50 -23.53 9.82
C ALA A 8 3.44 -24.13 8.40
N GLY A 9 4.56 -24.15 7.65
CA GLY A 9 4.58 -24.65 6.27
C GLY A 9 3.84 -23.77 5.25
N VAL A 10 3.66 -22.48 5.55
CA VAL A 10 2.96 -21.51 4.70
C VAL A 10 3.95 -20.77 3.81
N GLU A 11 3.68 -20.74 2.50
CA GLU A 11 4.44 -19.95 1.52
C GLU A 11 4.22 -18.44 1.76
N VAL A 12 5.29 -17.66 1.68
CA VAL A 12 5.23 -16.20 1.82
C VAL A 12 5.76 -15.55 0.55
N ILE A 13 4.91 -14.78 -0.10
CA ILE A 13 5.25 -13.96 -1.27
C ILE A 13 5.39 -12.51 -0.81
N VAL A 14 6.52 -11.88 -1.11
CA VAL A 14 6.82 -10.49 -0.75
C VAL A 14 7.13 -9.70 -2.02
N GLU A 15 6.37 -8.65 -2.27
CA GLU A 15 6.54 -7.76 -3.42
C GLU A 15 6.70 -6.32 -2.95
N SER A 16 7.69 -5.60 -3.50
CA SER A 16 7.89 -4.19 -3.21
C SER A 16 7.10 -3.33 -4.19
N SER A 17 6.02 -2.72 -3.71
CA SER A 17 5.15 -1.81 -4.50
C SER A 17 4.92 -0.45 -3.82
N HIS A 18 5.41 -0.26 -2.60
CA HIS A 18 5.20 0.97 -1.84
C HIS A 18 6.18 2.10 -2.23
N THR A 19 7.34 1.74 -2.77
CA THR A 19 8.36 2.67 -3.25
C THR A 19 8.58 2.52 -4.75
N LEU A 20 9.01 3.59 -5.41
CA LEU A 20 9.31 3.56 -6.85
C LEU A 20 10.51 2.66 -7.18
N TYR A 21 11.46 2.54 -6.25
CA TYR A 21 12.69 1.79 -6.42
C TYR A 21 12.88 0.83 -5.26
N ASP A 22 13.68 -0.21 -5.52
CA ASP A 22 14.28 -1.04 -4.49
C ASP A 22 15.33 -0.22 -3.72
N LEU A 23 15.09 -0.03 -2.42
CA LEU A 23 15.95 0.77 -1.57
C LEU A 23 17.28 0.07 -1.28
N ASP A 24 17.31 -1.26 -1.25
CA ASP A 24 18.54 -2.02 -1.02
C ASP A 24 19.50 -1.83 -2.20
N LYS A 25 18.97 -1.77 -3.42
CA LYS A 25 19.75 -1.45 -4.63
C LYS A 25 20.31 -0.02 -4.59
N ILE A 26 19.56 0.95 -4.05
CA ILE A 26 20.06 2.32 -3.86
C ILE A 26 21.22 2.35 -2.85
N ILE A 27 21.09 1.60 -1.75
CA ILE A 27 22.11 1.50 -0.69
C ILE A 27 23.37 0.81 -1.22
N GLU A 28 23.22 -0.29 -1.97
CA GLU A 28 24.32 -1.02 -2.61
C GLU A 28 25.12 -0.12 -3.55
N LEU A 29 24.43 0.61 -4.44
CA LEU A 29 25.05 1.57 -5.37
C LEU A 29 25.72 2.76 -4.67
N ASN A 30 25.39 3.00 -3.40
CA ASN A 30 26.04 4.01 -2.58
C ASN A 30 27.13 3.44 -1.65
N GLY A 31 27.61 2.22 -1.91
CA GLY A 31 28.67 1.60 -1.11
C GLY A 31 28.18 1.10 0.24
N ASN A 32 27.00 0.45 0.25
CA ASN A 32 26.37 -0.14 1.44
C ASN A 32 26.04 0.87 2.55
N SER A 33 25.73 2.12 2.17
CA SER A 33 25.27 3.16 3.10
C SER A 33 24.12 3.95 2.48
N PRO A 34 23.12 4.42 3.25
CA PRO A 34 22.06 5.25 2.70
C PRO A 34 22.62 6.63 2.28
N PRO A 35 22.15 7.21 1.16
CA PRO A 35 22.56 8.55 0.77
C PRO A 35 22.02 9.59 1.76
N LEU A 36 22.93 10.35 2.38
CA LEU A 36 22.57 11.34 3.42
C LEU A 36 22.21 12.72 2.86
N THR A 37 22.28 12.90 1.55
CA THR A 37 21.87 14.15 0.90
C THR A 37 20.97 13.84 -0.29
N TYR A 38 19.99 14.72 -0.51
CA TYR A 38 19.07 14.57 -1.65
C TYR A 38 19.81 14.61 -2.99
N LYS A 39 20.84 15.46 -3.13
CA LYS A 39 21.67 15.52 -4.34
C LYS A 39 22.38 14.19 -4.61
N ARG A 40 22.90 13.53 -3.57
CA ARG A 40 23.53 12.21 -3.72
C ARG A 40 22.50 11.15 -4.12
N PHE A 41 21.33 11.15 -3.50
CA PHE A 41 20.21 10.27 -3.86
C PHE A 41 19.82 10.44 -5.35
N GLN A 42 19.62 11.69 -5.80
CA GLN A 42 19.31 11.98 -7.21
C GLN A 42 20.39 11.46 -8.17
N ALA A 43 21.67 11.62 -7.82
CA ALA A 43 22.79 11.16 -8.64
C ALA A 43 22.90 9.63 -8.75
N ILE A 44 22.40 8.89 -7.76
CA ILE A 44 22.33 7.42 -7.77
C ILE A 44 21.14 6.99 -8.63
N VAL A 45 19.95 7.53 -8.32
CA VAL A 45 18.70 7.16 -9.00
C VAL A 45 18.75 7.50 -10.50
N SER A 46 19.41 8.57 -10.91
CA SER A 46 19.56 8.94 -12.33
C SER A 46 20.37 7.92 -13.16
N ARG A 47 21.09 7.00 -12.52
CA ARG A 47 21.86 5.93 -13.15
C ARG A 47 21.15 4.57 -13.08
N MET A 48 20.02 4.50 -12.39
CA MET A 48 19.22 3.28 -12.26
C MET A 48 18.25 3.17 -13.44
N GLU A 49 17.78 1.94 -13.68
CA GLU A 49 16.62 1.71 -14.55
C GLU A 49 15.40 2.46 -14.01
N LEU A 50 14.49 2.85 -14.91
CA LEU A 50 13.26 3.52 -14.51
C LEU A 50 12.43 2.66 -13.55
N PRO A 51 11.59 3.28 -12.69
CA PRO A 51 10.66 2.56 -11.83
C PRO A 51 9.81 1.57 -12.63
N ARG A 52 9.48 0.44 -12.00
CA ARG A 52 8.54 -0.52 -12.58
C ARG A 52 7.20 0.18 -12.82
N ARG A 53 6.56 -0.13 -13.95
CA ARG A 53 5.20 0.35 -14.23
C ARG A 53 4.22 -0.29 -13.24
N PRO A 54 3.08 0.38 -12.94
CA PRO A 54 2.01 -0.24 -12.18
C PRO A 54 1.58 -1.56 -12.80
N VAL A 55 1.35 -2.57 -11.95
CA VAL A 55 0.82 -3.86 -12.38
C VAL A 55 -0.65 -3.72 -12.82
N PRO A 56 -1.17 -4.62 -13.66
CA PRO A 56 -2.58 -4.62 -14.03
C PRO A 56 -3.49 -4.75 -12.81
N SER A 57 -4.63 -4.07 -12.84
CA SER A 57 -5.66 -4.20 -11.80
C SER A 57 -6.23 -5.61 -11.73
N ILE A 58 -6.59 -6.05 -10.51
CA ILE A 58 -7.28 -7.32 -10.30
C ILE A 58 -8.67 -7.26 -10.94
N THR A 59 -9.01 -8.27 -11.73
CA THR A 59 -10.31 -8.35 -12.42
C THR A 59 -11.37 -9.05 -11.56
N ARG A 60 -12.65 -8.76 -11.82
CA ARG A 60 -13.77 -9.48 -11.19
C ARG A 60 -13.71 -11.00 -11.44
N GLN A 61 -13.37 -11.40 -12.67
CA GLN A 61 -13.25 -12.82 -13.02
C GLN A 61 -12.15 -13.55 -12.24
N GLN A 62 -11.05 -12.86 -11.90
CA GLN A 62 -10.02 -13.43 -11.02
C GLN A 62 -10.56 -13.63 -9.60
N MET A 63 -11.25 -12.63 -9.06
CA MET A 63 -11.82 -12.70 -7.70
C MET A 63 -12.94 -13.74 -7.56
N GLU A 64 -13.76 -13.92 -8.60
CA GLU A 64 -14.82 -14.94 -8.63
C GLU A 64 -14.25 -16.36 -8.49
N LYS A 65 -13.06 -16.61 -9.01
CA LYS A 65 -12.39 -17.92 -8.92
C LYS A 65 -11.81 -18.23 -7.54
N CYS A 66 -11.63 -17.22 -6.68
CA CYS A 66 -11.04 -17.37 -5.35
C CYS A 66 -11.94 -16.81 -4.24
N ARG A 67 -13.27 -16.85 -4.43
CA ARG A 67 -14.23 -16.32 -3.48
C ARG A 67 -14.20 -17.10 -2.15
N ALA A 68 -14.03 -16.38 -1.05
CA ALA A 68 -14.17 -16.94 0.29
C ALA A 68 -15.65 -17.05 0.70
N GLU A 69 -15.97 -18.04 1.52
CA GLU A 69 -17.29 -18.15 2.16
C GLU A 69 -17.47 -17.05 3.21
N ILE A 70 -18.49 -16.22 3.03
CA ILE A 70 -18.81 -15.13 3.96
C ILE A 70 -20.06 -15.54 4.76
N LYS A 71 -19.88 -15.71 6.08
CA LYS A 71 -20.96 -16.04 7.00
C LYS A 71 -21.84 -14.81 7.25
N SER A 72 -23.09 -15.03 7.64
CA SER A 72 -24.00 -13.94 8.04
C SER A 72 -23.51 -13.17 9.28
N THR A 73 -22.68 -13.79 10.12
CA THR A 73 -22.05 -13.20 11.31
C THR A 73 -20.65 -12.63 11.03
N HIS A 74 -20.35 -12.30 9.76
CA HIS A 74 -19.02 -11.81 9.38
C HIS A 74 -18.65 -10.55 10.15
N ASP A 75 -19.57 -9.60 10.23
CA ASP A 75 -19.32 -8.28 10.79
C ASP A 75 -19.03 -8.34 12.30
N ASP A 76 -19.56 -9.33 13.01
CA ASP A 76 -19.31 -9.54 14.45
C ASP A 76 -17.83 -9.83 14.76
N THR A 77 -17.07 -10.36 13.79
CA THR A 77 -15.66 -10.75 13.98
C THR A 77 -14.68 -9.99 13.08
N TYR A 78 -15.11 -9.64 11.86
CA TYR A 78 -14.24 -9.12 10.81
C TYR A 78 -14.72 -7.79 10.21
N GLY A 79 -15.82 -7.23 10.72
CA GLY A 79 -16.33 -5.93 10.30
C GLY A 79 -15.31 -4.83 10.54
N VAL A 80 -15.34 -3.80 9.69
CA VAL A 80 -14.50 -2.61 9.89
C VAL A 80 -15.09 -1.81 11.05
N PRO A 81 -14.35 -1.61 12.16
CA PRO A 81 -14.90 -0.95 13.33
C PRO A 81 -15.09 0.55 13.08
N SER A 82 -16.14 1.09 13.66
CA SER A 82 -16.36 2.52 13.81
C SER A 82 -15.41 3.13 14.86
N LEU A 83 -15.28 4.46 14.85
CA LEU A 83 -14.46 5.16 15.85
C LEU A 83 -15.03 4.97 17.26
N GLU A 84 -16.35 4.89 17.37
CA GLU A 84 -17.07 4.71 18.62
C GLU A 84 -16.85 3.33 19.22
N GLU A 85 -16.83 2.29 18.39
CA GLU A 85 -16.47 0.93 18.82
C GLU A 85 -15.02 0.83 19.27
N LEU A 86 -14.14 1.68 18.71
CA LEU A 86 -12.76 1.85 19.18
C LEU A 86 -12.63 2.75 20.42
N GLY A 87 -13.73 3.30 20.93
CA GLY A 87 -13.77 4.13 22.15
C GLY A 87 -13.52 5.62 21.95
N PHE A 88 -13.54 6.13 20.72
CA PHE A 88 -13.42 7.56 20.46
C PHE A 88 -14.77 8.28 20.63
N PRO A 89 -14.78 9.49 21.21
CA PRO A 89 -16.01 10.25 21.43
C PRO A 89 -16.63 10.72 20.10
N ARG A 90 -17.97 10.74 20.06
CA ARG A 90 -18.80 11.27 18.96
C ARG A 90 -18.85 12.79 18.89
N ASP A 91 -17.85 13.50 19.42
CA ASP A 91 -17.86 14.97 19.38
C ASP A 91 -17.81 15.41 17.93
N ASN A 92 -18.97 15.86 17.41
CA ASN A 92 -19.29 16.07 15.99
C ASN A 92 -18.06 16.52 15.17
N PRO A 93 -17.29 15.58 14.58
CA PRO A 93 -15.97 15.92 14.04
C PRO A 93 -16.07 16.63 12.69
N GLY A 94 -17.29 16.93 12.24
CA GLY A 94 -17.57 17.35 10.87
C GLY A 94 -17.24 16.25 9.87
N ALA A 95 -17.46 16.53 8.59
CA ALA A 95 -16.91 15.66 7.54
C ALA A 95 -15.39 15.74 7.55
N ALA A 96 -14.71 14.60 7.39
CA ALA A 96 -13.27 14.58 7.24
C ALA A 96 -12.86 15.47 6.04
N VAL A 97 -11.97 16.43 6.26
CA VAL A 97 -11.42 17.29 5.19
C VAL A 97 -10.68 16.45 4.15
N TRP A 98 -10.08 15.35 4.60
CA TRP A 98 -9.35 14.41 3.78
C TRP A 98 -9.96 13.01 3.92
N PRO A 99 -11.05 12.72 3.18
CA PRO A 99 -11.63 11.38 3.16
C PRO A 99 -10.57 10.34 2.69
N GLY A 100 -10.53 9.21 3.38
CA GLY A 100 -9.63 8.10 3.04
C GLY A 100 -10.19 7.20 1.93
N GLY A 101 -9.36 6.26 1.48
CA GLY A 101 -9.75 5.21 0.53
C GLY A 101 -9.17 5.39 -0.88
N GLU A 102 -9.03 4.26 -1.60
CA GLU A 102 -8.49 4.20 -2.96
C GLU A 102 -9.34 5.02 -3.95
N THR A 103 -10.67 4.93 -3.86
CA THR A 103 -11.60 5.67 -4.72
C THR A 103 -11.36 7.18 -4.68
N GLU A 104 -11.18 7.75 -3.48
CA GLU A 104 -10.89 9.18 -3.34
C GLU A 104 -9.48 9.53 -3.83
N ALA A 105 -8.50 8.64 -3.60
CA ALA A 105 -7.13 8.84 -4.07
C ALA A 105 -7.07 8.92 -5.61
N LEU A 106 -7.75 8.01 -6.32
CA LEU A 106 -7.84 8.02 -7.78
C LEU A 106 -8.57 9.26 -8.29
N ALA A 107 -9.73 9.61 -7.70
CA ALA A 107 -10.47 10.81 -8.07
C ALA A 107 -9.67 12.10 -7.86
N ARG A 108 -8.77 12.14 -6.87
CA ARG A 108 -7.83 13.25 -6.67
C ARG A 108 -6.71 13.26 -7.68
N LEU A 109 -6.18 12.09 -8.03
CA LEU A 109 -5.14 11.96 -9.05
C LEU A 109 -5.64 12.48 -10.40
N ASP A 110 -6.83 12.08 -10.83
CA ASP A 110 -7.43 12.54 -12.09
C ASP A 110 -7.60 14.06 -12.11
N ARG A 111 -8.24 14.63 -11.08
CA ARG A 111 -8.37 16.09 -10.92
C ARG A 111 -7.03 16.82 -10.85
N HIS A 112 -6.00 16.20 -10.27
CA HIS A 112 -4.66 16.79 -10.20
C HIS A 112 -4.01 16.86 -11.58
N LEU A 113 -4.23 15.85 -12.43
CA LEU A 113 -3.72 15.82 -13.80
C LEU A 113 -4.46 16.79 -14.71
N GLU A 114 -5.77 17.01 -14.51
CA GLU A 114 -6.56 18.02 -15.24
C GLU A 114 -6.15 19.47 -14.94
N ARG A 115 -5.53 19.71 -13.78
CA ARG A 115 -5.08 21.05 -13.34
C ARG A 115 -3.75 21.50 -13.94
N LYS A 116 -3.10 20.66 -14.75
CA LYS A 116 -1.79 20.93 -15.36
C LYS A 116 -1.89 21.41 -16.79
#